data_AF-A0A7W1N7A7-F1
#
_entry.id   AF-A0A7W1N7A7-F1
#
_cell.length_a   1.000
_cell.length_b   1.000
_cell.length_c   1.000
_cell.angle_alpha   90.00
_cell.angle_beta   90.00
_cell.angle_gamma   90.00
#
_symmetry.space_group_name_H-M   'P 1'
#
loop_
_entity.id
_entity.type
_entity.pdbx_description
1 polymer ?
#
loop_
_entity_poly.entity_id
_entity_poly.type
_entity_poly.pdbx_seq_one_letter_code
_entity_poly.pdbx_strand_id
1 'polypeptide(L)'
;MKAVVQRVSRARSTPGGAIGPGLCVLLGVAAGDDEPVADRLAGKVARLRIFPAADGRFDRSLLDTGGAALVISQFTLLAETSGGNRPSFSGAARPELAEPLYE
;
A
#
# COMPACT_ATOMS: atom_id res chain seq x y z
N MET A 1 -7.13 -6.51 4.41
CA MET A 1 -5.85 -5.94 3.96
C MET A 1 -5.89 -4.45 4.23
N LYS A 2 -4.76 -3.83 4.61
CA LYS A 2 -4.65 -2.37 4.81
C LYS A 2 -3.53 -1.83 3.95
N ALA A 3 -3.71 -0.62 3.42
CA ALA A 3 -2.65 0.10 2.74
C ALA A 3 -2.57 1.54 3.23
N VAL A 4 -1.35 2.03 3.44
CA VAL A 4 -1.04 3.46 3.53
C VAL A 4 -0.44 3.87 2.19
N VAL A 5 -1.10 4.80 1.51
CA VAL A 5 -0.73 5.25 0.17
C VAL A 5 -0.20 6.68 0.25
N GLN A 6 1.03 6.88 -0.21
CA GLN A 6 1.67 8.20 -0.25
C GLN A 6 1.96 8.57 -1.71
N ARG A 7 1.44 9.71 -2.16
CA ARG A 7 1.87 10.32 -3.42
C ARG A 7 3.29 10.86 -3.25
N VAL A 8 4.22 10.44 -4.09
CA VAL A 8 5.64 10.79 -3.99
C VAL A 8 6.17 11.37 -5.30
N SER A 9 7.16 12.26 -5.19
CA SER A 9 7.97 12.67 -6.35
C SER A 9 9.08 11.67 -6.68
N ARG A 10 9.49 10.88 -5.68
CA ARG A 10 10.41 9.74 -5.77
C ARG A 10 10.30 8.89 -4.50
N ALA A 11 10.57 7.59 -4.59
CA ALA A 11 10.72 6.71 -3.43
C ALA A 11 11.75 5.61 -3.70
N ARG A 12 12.37 5.08 -2.64
CA ARG A 12 13.33 3.98 -2.71
C ARG A 12 13.23 3.14 -1.45
N SER A 13 13.35 1.82 -1.61
CA SER A 13 13.64 0.86 -0.55
C SER A 13 14.99 0.20 -0.84
N THR A 14 15.75 -0.15 0.19
CA THR A 14 17.02 -0.88 0.07
C THR A 14 16.92 -2.12 0.96
N PRO A 15 17.12 -3.33 0.44
CA PRO A 15 17.65 -3.69 -0.90
C PRO A 15 16.62 -3.71 -2.04
N GLY A 16 15.41 -3.18 -1.84
CA GLY A 16 14.33 -3.21 -2.84
C GLY A 16 14.49 -2.27 -4.04
N GLY A 17 13.36 -1.82 -4.59
CA GLY A 17 13.29 -0.98 -5.78
C GLY A 17 13.31 0.53 -5.52
N ALA A 18 13.35 1.30 -6.61
CA ALA A 18 13.17 2.75 -6.60
C ALA A 18 12.24 3.18 -7.74
N ILE A 19 11.48 4.26 -7.49
CA ILE A 19 10.57 4.86 -8.44
C ILE A 19 10.78 6.38 -8.52
N GLY A 20 10.43 6.97 -9.66
CA GLY A 20 10.23 8.40 -9.83
C GLY A 20 8.86 8.85 -9.29
N PRO A 21 8.18 9.80 -9.96
CA PRO A 21 6.83 10.22 -9.58
C PRO A 21 5.86 9.04 -9.57
N GLY A 22 5.07 8.93 -8.49
CA GLY A 22 4.21 7.77 -8.32
C GLY A 22 3.64 7.61 -6.91
N LEU A 23 3.44 6.35 -6.50
CA LEU A 23 2.93 5.98 -5.18
C LEU A 23 3.96 5.14 -4.41
N CYS A 24 4.22 5.51 -3.16
CA CYS A 24 4.81 4.60 -2.17
C CYS A 24 3.65 3.99 -1.39
N VAL A 25 3.56 2.65 -1.38
CA VAL A 25 2.45 1.91 -0.78
C VAL A 25 3.01 0.99 0.30
N LEU A 26 2.65 1.26 1.56
CA LEU A 26 2.89 0.34 2.66
C LEU A 26 1.70 -0.60 2.76
N LEU A 27 1.93 -1.91 2.63
CA LEU A 27 0.87 -2.93 2.54
C LEU A 27 0.90 -3.86 3.75
N GLY A 28 -0.21 -3.96 4.48
CA GLY A 28 -0.41 -4.91 5.57
C GLY A 28 -1.44 -5.96 5.20
N VAL A 29 -1.05 -7.23 5.25
CA VAL A 29 -1.93 -8.38 5.03
C VAL A 29 -2.47 -8.90 6.37
N ALA A 30 -3.79 -8.91 6.52
CA ALA A 30 -4.49 -9.30 7.73
C ALA A 30 -4.85 -10.78 7.72
N ALA A 31 -5.02 -11.35 8.92
CA ALA A 31 -5.54 -12.71 9.03
C ALA A 31 -6.93 -12.79 8.38
N GLY A 32 -7.10 -13.76 7.47
CA GLY A 32 -8.35 -13.95 6.72
C GLY A 32 -8.47 -13.15 5.41
N ASP A 33 -7.45 -12.38 5.03
CA ASP A 33 -7.38 -11.85 3.66
C ASP A 33 -7.18 -12.96 2.62
N ASP A 34 -7.64 -12.70 1.41
CA ASP A 34 -7.58 -13.58 0.25
C ASP A 34 -7.28 -12.80 -1.05
N GLU A 35 -7.11 -13.53 -2.16
CA GLU A 35 -6.82 -12.96 -3.48
C GLU A 35 -7.86 -11.92 -3.94
N PRO A 36 -9.19 -12.15 -3.83
CA PRO A 36 -10.19 -11.14 -4.15
C PRO A 36 -10.04 -9.82 -3.37
N VAL A 37 -9.65 -9.89 -2.09
CA VAL A 37 -9.38 -8.69 -1.28
C VAL A 37 -8.13 -7.97 -1.79
N ALA A 38 -7.07 -8.71 -2.15
CA ALA A 38 -5.84 -8.14 -2.72
C ALA A 38 -6.12 -7.43 -4.06
N ASP A 39 -6.80 -8.11 -4.99
CA ASP A 39 -7.18 -7.57 -6.30
C ASP A 39 -8.01 -6.29 -6.18
N ARG A 40 -9.01 -6.31 -5.29
CA ARG A 40 -9.87 -5.15 -5.05
C ARG A 40 -9.07 -3.97 -4.49
N LEU A 41 -8.15 -4.22 -3.56
CA LEU A 41 -7.33 -3.15 -2.98
C LEU A 41 -6.34 -2.59 -4.01
N ALA A 42 -5.61 -3.45 -4.74
CA ALA A 42 -4.69 -3.03 -5.80
C ALA A 42 -5.41 -2.21 -6.87
N GLY A 43 -6.56 -2.70 -7.33
CA GLY A 43 -7.41 -2.00 -8.30
C GLY A 43 -7.95 -0.66 -7.79
N LYS A 44 -8.23 -0.53 -6.48
CA LYS A 44 -8.62 0.73 -5.85
C LYS A 44 -7.45 1.70 -5.80
N VAL A 45 -6.28 1.25 -5.32
CA VAL A 45 -5.07 2.10 -5.18
C VAL A 45 -4.62 2.64 -6.52
N ALA A 46 -4.57 1.80 -7.57
CA ALA A 46 -4.18 2.22 -8.91
C ALA A 46 -5.10 3.30 -9.49
N ARG A 47 -6.39 3.29 -9.12
CA ARG A 47 -7.44 4.19 -9.63
C ARG A 47 -7.73 5.39 -8.72
N LEU A 48 -7.06 5.53 -7.57
CA LEU A 48 -7.23 6.70 -6.68
C LEU A 48 -6.88 7.98 -7.43
N ARG A 49 -7.83 8.91 -7.54
CA ARG A 49 -7.68 10.20 -8.25
C ARG A 49 -6.99 11.25 -7.39
N ILE A 50 -5.74 10.96 -7.00
CA ILE A 50 -4.96 11.77 -6.05
C ILE A 50 -3.78 12.53 -6.70
N PHE A 51 -3.70 12.54 -8.03
CA PHE A 51 -2.74 13.32 -8.79
C PHE A 51 -3.39 14.56 -9.43
N PRO A 52 -2.67 15.69 -9.52
CA PRO A 52 -3.22 16.94 -10.02
C PRO A 52 -3.49 16.84 -11.53
N ALA A 53 -4.62 17.33 -11.99
CA ALA A 53 -4.95 17.58 -13.39
C ALA A 53 -4.44 18.97 -13.83
N ALA A 54 -4.61 19.31 -15.10
CA ALA A 54 -4.15 20.57 -15.67
C ALA A 54 -4.83 21.82 -15.06
N ASP A 55 -6.03 21.64 -14.52
CA ASP A 55 -6.81 22.68 -13.85
C ASP A 55 -6.49 22.82 -12.33
N GLY A 56 -5.49 22.09 -11.85
CA GLY A 56 -5.06 22.11 -10.45
C GLY A 56 -5.89 21.23 -9.49
N ARG A 57 -6.98 20.62 -9.95
CA ARG A 57 -7.77 19.69 -9.12
C ARG A 57 -7.11 18.31 -9.07
N PHE A 58 -7.28 17.60 -7.96
CA PHE A 58 -6.87 16.19 -7.88
C PHE A 58 -7.90 15.33 -8.59
N ASP A 59 -7.56 14.90 -9.80
CA ASP A 59 -8.50 14.19 -10.67
C ASP A 59 -7.82 13.17 -11.60
N ARG A 60 -6.53 12.90 -11.41
CA ARG A 60 -5.81 11.86 -12.14
C ARG A 60 -5.41 10.72 -11.21
N SER A 61 -5.51 9.50 -11.72
CA SER A 61 -5.04 8.28 -11.06
C SER A 61 -3.57 7.97 -11.37
N LEU A 62 -3.03 6.94 -10.74
CA LEU A 62 -1.68 6.47 -11.08
C LEU A 62 -1.64 6.02 -12.56
N LEU A 63 -2.69 5.31 -12.99
CA LEU A 63 -2.84 4.86 -14.39
C LEU A 63 -2.88 6.04 -15.36
N ASP A 64 -3.61 7.11 -15.02
CA ASP A 64 -3.72 8.30 -15.89
C ASP A 64 -2.41 9.09 -16.00
N THR A 65 -1.53 8.99 -15.00
CA THR A 65 -0.24 9.71 -14.99
C THR A 65 0.91 8.90 -15.58
N GLY A 66 0.74 7.60 -15.79
CA GLY A 66 1.82 6.69 -16.19
C GLY A 66 2.93 6.57 -15.12
N GLY A 67 2.63 6.94 -13.87
CA GLY A 67 3.57 6.85 -12.76
C GLY A 67 3.78 5.39 -12.31
N ALA A 68 4.76 5.18 -11.44
CA ALA A 68 5.07 3.86 -10.89
C ALA A 68 4.57 3.70 -9.44
N ALA A 69 4.42 2.46 -8.99
CA ALA A 69 4.17 2.15 -7.58
C ALA A 69 5.37 1.40 -6.99
N LEU A 70 5.79 1.79 -5.80
CA LEU A 70 6.71 1.03 -4.95
C LEU A 70 5.89 0.47 -3.80
N VAL A 71 5.69 -0.85 -3.79
CA VAL A 71 4.93 -1.56 -2.74
C VAL A 71 5.92 -2.16 -1.74
N ILE A 72 5.65 -1.99 -0.45
CA ILE A 72 6.51 -2.43 0.65
C ILE A 72 5.64 -3.16 1.67
N SER A 73 5.98 -4.41 1.97
CA SER A 73 5.34 -5.18 3.05
C SER A 73 5.53 -4.49 4.40
N GLN A 74 4.42 -4.25 5.11
CA GLN A 74 4.36 -3.48 6.35
C GLN A 74 3.30 -4.04 7.32
N PHE A 75 3.61 -5.14 7.99
CA PHE A 75 2.71 -5.79 8.96
C PHE A 75 2.28 -4.88 10.12
N THR A 76 3.08 -3.86 10.45
CA THR A 76 2.80 -2.96 11.57
C THR A 76 1.55 -2.09 11.37
N LEU A 77 1.01 -1.99 10.15
CA LEU A 77 -0.28 -1.33 9.88
C LEU A 77 -1.46 -2.04 10.57
N LEU A 78 -1.25 -3.29 10.99
CA LEU A 78 -2.24 -4.14 11.65
C LEU A 78 -1.98 -4.23 13.17
N ALA A 79 -1.15 -3.34 13.70
CA ALA A 79 -0.95 -3.21 15.13
C ALA A 79 -2.24 -2.80 15.85
N GLU A 80 -2.52 -3.46 16.97
CA GLU A 80 -3.42 -2.98 18.00
C GLU A 80 -2.59 -2.24 19.06
N THR A 81 -2.91 -0.96 19.28
CA THR A 81 -2.12 -0.03 20.12
C THR A 81 -2.91 0.56 21.28
N SER A 82 -4.14 0.09 21.53
CA SER A 82 -4.99 0.62 22.62
C SER A 82 -4.53 0.18 24.03
N GLY A 83 -3.82 -0.93 24.17
CA GLY A 83 -3.46 -1.55 25.45
C GLY A 83 -2.20 -1.04 26.15
N GLY A 84 -1.53 0.01 25.63
CA GLY A 84 -0.27 0.55 26.15
C GLY A 84 0.79 0.76 25.08
N ASN A 85 2.07 0.83 25.48
CA ASN A 85 3.16 1.19 24.56
C ASN A 85 3.71 0.01 23.73
N ARG A 86 3.29 -1.24 24.02
CA ARG A 86 3.69 -2.42 23.25
C ARG A 86 2.57 -2.81 22.29
N PRO A 87 2.74 -2.66 20.97
CA PRO A 87 1.74 -3.08 20.00
C PRO A 87 1.56 -4.60 20.02
N SER A 88 0.32 -5.05 19.83
CA SER A 88 0.00 -6.44 19.45
C SER A 88 -0.20 -6.53 17.95
N PHE A 89 0.24 -7.62 17.32
CA PHE A 89 0.07 -7.86 15.88
C PHE A 89 -0.78 -9.10 15.60
N SER A 90 -1.64 -9.49 16.54
CA SER A 90 -2.51 -10.67 16.39
C SER A 90 -3.46 -10.60 15.18
N GLY A 91 -3.71 -9.40 14.65
CA GLY A 91 -4.50 -9.20 13.43
C GLY A 91 -3.71 -9.34 12.12
N ALA A 92 -2.38 -9.44 12.17
CA ALA A 92 -1.55 -9.65 10.98
C ALA A 92 -1.60 -11.11 10.53
N ALA A 93 -1.62 -11.34 9.22
CA ALA A 93 -1.45 -12.68 8.67
C ALA A 93 -0.04 -13.20 9.01
N ARG A 94 0.07 -14.51 9.21
CA ARG A 94 1.38 -15.17 9.31
C ARG A 94 2.10 -15.11 7.95
N PRO A 95 3.44 -15.15 7.92
CA PRO A 95 4.21 -15.01 6.69
C PRO A 95 3.75 -15.95 5.56
N GLU A 96 3.41 -17.20 5.89
CA GLU A 96 3.03 -18.22 4.91
C GLU A 96 1.71 -17.92 4.20
N LEU A 97 0.86 -17.07 4.79
CA LEU A 97 -0.39 -16.59 4.20
C LEU A 97 -0.23 -15.18 3.61
N ALA A 98 0.66 -14.37 4.18
CA ALA A 98 0.86 -12.99 3.77
C ALA A 98 1.65 -12.87 2.47
N GLU A 99 2.69 -13.69 2.31
CA GLU A 99 3.63 -13.61 1.17
C GLU A 99 2.94 -13.86 -0.18
N PRO A 100 2.09 -14.90 -0.35
CA PRO A 100 1.39 -15.11 -1.63
C PRO A 100 0.39 -14.00 -2.00
N LEU A 101 -0.12 -13.25 -1.02
CA LEU A 101 -1.04 -12.13 -1.25
C LEU A 101 -0.31 -10.81 -1.48
N TYR A 102 0.98 -10.77 -1.16
CA TYR A 102 1.83 -9.59 -1.32
C TYR A 102 2.50 -9.56 -2.70
N GLU A 103 2.96 -10.71 -3.19
CA GLU A 103 3.55 -10.89 -4.54
C GLU A 103 2.52 -10.74 -5.66
#